data_AF-A0A7U6M2H2-F1
#
_entry.id   AF-A0A7U6M2H2-F1
#
_cell.length_a   1.000
_cell.length_b   1.000
_cell.length_c   1.000
_cell.angle_alpha   90.00
_cell.angle_beta   90.00
_cell.angle_gamma   90.00
#
_symmetry.space_group_name_H-M   'P 1'
#
loop_
_entity.id
_entity.type
_entity.pdbx_description
1 polymer ?
#
loop_
_entity_poly.entity_id
_entity_poly.type
_entity_poly.pdbx_seq_one_letter_code
_entity_poly.pdbx_strand_id
1 'polypeptide(L)'
;MSVIMNMMNTQRSGSEYFPLIINGDLTEFGHGNERRSFREQIVKAEGSQKGPLFLPGLGNHDYANNVNDCANNGCARDAVCDHIIWTKTIQNKSSGVSFDHSVKKEGNETVHRGSLAYSFDIGNLHVVQLNLEPTYTVNFHTGDPIAGTRFIISSSMAWLENDLTAAKARGKYTIVNMHKYGNWKDDSVRTGKFADLVKNNKVVGIFAGDIHLDLGKIGVLGKVPVFRSGALMNKTWLRLLFDWNNHILQVDSYQHVTHKGEYKYNIDTFAELTPPPARTVKVKLYSNNSFGGTLCEMELTPGAMKTISKLCPGFPQRAGASLKVTGLSGPLCLTVPYTLNNRCFRGTYSGTFEVPNLTAWPSLPAGVTHTRGGIDNGYKQINY
;
A
#
# COMPACT_ATOMS: atom_id res chain seq x y z
N MET A 1 0.81 9.35 7.89
CA MET A 1 1.98 8.77 8.58
C MET A 1 1.62 8.04 9.88
N SER A 2 1.10 8.70 10.92
CA SER A 2 0.98 8.11 12.29
C SER A 2 0.23 6.77 12.40
N VAL A 3 -0.89 6.60 11.67
CA VAL A 3 -1.66 5.34 11.66
C VAL A 3 -0.84 4.18 11.07
N ILE A 4 -0.14 4.44 9.98
CA ILE A 4 0.72 3.46 9.32
C ILE A 4 1.89 3.11 10.22
N MET A 5 2.50 4.11 10.87
CA MET A 5 3.60 3.87 11.81
C MET A 5 3.16 3.05 13.02
N ASN A 6 1.98 3.30 13.58
CA ASN A 6 1.44 2.47 14.66
C ASN A 6 1.18 1.03 14.21
N MET A 7 0.68 0.83 12.99
CA MET A 7 0.54 -0.51 12.43
C MET A 7 1.90 -1.18 12.20
N MET A 8 2.87 -0.46 11.62
CA MET A 8 4.23 -0.97 11.43
C MET A 8 4.86 -1.33 12.77
N ASN A 9 4.70 -0.51 13.79
CA ASN A 9 5.17 -0.80 15.16
C ASN A 9 4.48 -2.03 15.76
N THR A 10 3.20 -2.25 15.46
CA THR A 10 2.46 -3.45 15.90
C THR A 10 2.93 -4.70 15.15
N GLN A 11 3.23 -4.60 13.85
CA GLN A 11 3.80 -5.70 13.06
C GLN A 11 5.26 -5.99 13.43
N ARG A 12 5.98 -4.98 13.96
CA ARG A 12 7.35 -5.06 14.50
C ARG A 12 7.46 -5.65 15.90
N SER A 13 6.39 -6.13 16.53
CA SER A 13 6.51 -6.84 17.82
C SER A 13 7.23 -8.19 17.70
N GLY A 14 7.54 -8.64 16.47
CA GLY A 14 8.54 -9.67 16.16
C GLY A 14 9.89 -9.05 15.79
N SER A 15 10.99 -9.79 15.94
CA SER A 15 12.38 -9.34 15.72
C SER A 15 12.77 -8.99 14.27
N GLU A 16 11.82 -8.63 13.42
CA GLU A 16 11.99 -8.51 11.97
C GLU A 16 11.94 -7.05 11.49
N TYR A 17 12.82 -6.71 10.55
CA TYR A 17 12.88 -5.39 9.92
C TYR A 17 11.91 -5.33 8.74
N PHE A 18 10.97 -4.38 8.78
CA PHE A 18 10.02 -4.13 7.69
C PHE A 18 10.45 -2.88 6.90
N PRO A 19 10.93 -3.00 5.65
CA PRO A 19 11.21 -1.84 4.81
C PRO A 19 9.90 -1.15 4.39
N LEU A 20 9.91 0.18 4.33
CA LEU A 20 8.81 0.97 3.75
C LEU A 20 9.27 1.57 2.42
N ILE A 21 8.67 1.10 1.33
CA ILE A 21 8.90 1.66 -0.01
C ILE A 21 7.81 2.68 -0.29
N ILE A 22 8.20 3.88 -0.73
CA ILE A 22 7.28 4.97 -1.10
C ILE A 22 7.57 5.34 -2.55
N ASN A 23 6.57 5.25 -3.42
CA ASN A 23 6.77 5.38 -4.87
C ASN A 23 6.75 6.85 -5.35
N GLY A 24 7.23 7.80 -4.57
CA GLY A 24 7.20 9.23 -4.92
C GLY A 24 5.97 9.99 -4.43
N ASP A 25 5.88 11.24 -4.86
CA ASP A 25 4.97 12.28 -4.37
C ASP A 25 5.03 12.38 -2.84
N LEU A 26 6.25 12.63 -2.37
CA LEU A 26 6.55 12.90 -0.96
C LEU A 26 6.03 14.29 -0.55
N THR A 27 5.82 15.16 -1.55
CA THR A 27 5.37 16.53 -1.43
C THR A 27 4.28 16.84 -2.46
N GLU A 28 3.55 17.94 -2.25
CA GLU A 28 2.55 18.42 -3.21
C GLU A 28 3.22 19.27 -4.30
N PHE A 29 4.27 20.02 -3.98
CA PHE A 29 4.94 20.92 -4.93
C PHE A 29 6.47 20.97 -4.74
N GLY A 30 7.06 20.06 -3.98
CA GLY A 30 8.50 20.08 -3.70
C GLY A 30 8.97 21.25 -2.85
N HIS A 31 8.06 22.02 -2.24
CA HIS A 31 8.41 23.19 -1.44
C HIS A 31 9.22 22.83 -0.20
N GLY A 32 10.09 23.75 0.24
CA GLY A 32 11.02 23.49 1.35
C GLY A 32 10.34 23.16 2.68
N ASN A 33 9.18 23.75 2.98
CA ASN A 33 8.37 23.44 4.16
C ASN A 33 7.71 22.06 4.08
N GLU A 34 7.24 21.65 2.90
CA GLU A 34 6.67 20.32 2.66
C GLU A 34 7.74 19.24 2.83
N ARG A 35 8.90 19.38 2.16
CA ARG A 35 10.03 18.45 2.32
C ARG A 35 10.52 18.38 3.76
N ARG A 36 10.59 19.52 4.46
CA ARG A 36 10.92 19.56 5.89
C ARG A 36 9.92 18.77 6.72
N SER A 37 8.62 19.02 6.51
CA SER A 37 7.56 18.31 7.23
C SER A 37 7.64 16.80 7.00
N PHE A 38 7.88 16.37 5.76
CA PHE A 38 8.07 14.96 5.44
C PHE A 38 9.26 14.35 6.20
N ARG A 39 10.44 15.00 6.18
CA ARG A 39 11.62 14.53 6.93
C ARG A 39 11.38 14.47 8.43
N GLU A 40 10.73 15.48 9.01
CA GLU A 40 10.37 15.49 10.43
C GLU A 40 9.42 14.35 10.78
N GLN A 41 8.47 14.04 9.89
CA GLN A 41 7.56 12.91 10.08
C GLN A 41 8.30 11.57 9.99
N ILE A 42 9.29 11.41 9.10
CA ILE A 42 10.15 10.23 9.07
C ILE A 42 10.92 10.09 10.38
N VAL A 43 11.57 11.15 10.86
CA VAL A 43 12.35 11.10 12.11
C VAL A 43 11.44 10.75 13.30
N LYS A 44 10.24 11.35 13.38
CA LYS A 44 9.25 11.02 14.41
C LYS A 44 8.77 9.57 14.30
N ALA A 45 8.60 9.09 13.07
CA ALA A 45 8.17 7.74 12.75
C ALA A 45 9.23 6.69 13.11
N GLU A 46 10.50 7.00 12.92
CA GLU A 46 11.62 6.15 13.34
C GLU A 46 11.71 6.10 14.87
N GLY A 47 11.48 7.21 15.58
CA GLY A 47 11.56 7.28 17.04
C GLY A 47 12.98 7.04 17.58
N SER A 48 13.12 6.67 18.86
CA SER A 48 14.41 6.35 19.51
C SER A 48 14.84 4.87 19.35
N GLN A 49 14.09 4.07 18.59
CA GLN A 49 14.42 2.68 18.25
C GLN A 49 14.49 2.48 16.73
N LYS A 50 15.14 1.40 16.29
CA LYS A 50 15.41 0.97 14.91
C LYS A 50 14.17 0.98 13.97
N GLY A 51 13.70 2.14 13.52
CA GLY A 51 12.54 2.33 12.63
C GLY A 51 12.62 1.54 11.32
N PRO A 52 11.51 1.45 10.55
CA PRO A 52 11.55 0.80 9.25
C PRO A 52 12.54 1.52 8.33
N LEU A 53 13.29 0.78 7.51
CA LEU A 53 14.14 1.41 6.49
C LEU A 53 13.22 2.09 5.46
N PHE A 54 13.22 3.42 5.43
CA PHE A 54 12.45 4.20 4.46
C PHE A 54 13.19 4.24 3.12
N LEU A 55 12.45 3.96 2.04
CA LEU A 55 12.99 3.80 0.68
C LEU A 55 12.12 4.60 -0.29
N PRO A 56 12.27 5.94 -0.30
CA PRO A 56 11.49 6.83 -1.15
C PRO A 56 12.01 6.82 -2.60
N GLY A 57 11.08 6.88 -3.55
CA GLY A 57 11.31 7.34 -4.90
C GLY A 57 10.85 8.79 -5.08
N LEU A 58 10.96 9.29 -6.31
CA LEU A 58 10.46 10.60 -6.72
C LEU A 58 9.24 10.46 -7.64
N GLY A 59 8.22 11.29 -7.41
CA GLY A 59 7.02 11.40 -8.25
C GLY A 59 6.98 12.72 -9.02
N ASN A 60 5.89 12.97 -9.75
CA ASN A 60 5.80 14.19 -10.55
C ASN A 60 5.64 15.44 -9.70
N HIS A 61 5.00 15.36 -8.54
CA HIS A 61 4.88 16.48 -7.60
C HIS A 61 6.17 16.78 -6.83
N ASP A 62 7.16 15.88 -6.87
CA ASP A 62 8.47 16.13 -6.26
C ASP A 62 9.39 16.91 -7.20
N TYR A 63 9.45 16.54 -8.49
CA TYR A 63 10.40 17.16 -9.42
C TYR A 63 9.86 17.44 -10.82
N ALA A 64 9.13 16.52 -11.47
CA ALA A 64 8.79 16.69 -12.89
C ALA A 64 7.90 17.91 -13.16
N ASN A 65 6.89 18.14 -12.34
CA ASN A 65 6.01 19.31 -12.45
C ASN A 65 6.71 20.60 -11.98
N ASN A 66 7.75 20.47 -11.15
CA ASN A 66 8.45 21.61 -10.55
C ASN A 66 9.66 22.09 -11.35
N VAL A 67 9.98 21.43 -12.47
CA VAL A 67 11.00 21.92 -13.39
C VAL A 67 10.51 23.20 -14.05
N ASN A 68 11.27 24.27 -13.84
CA ASN A 68 11.05 25.66 -14.24
C ASN A 68 9.86 26.36 -13.56
N ASP A 69 9.31 25.80 -12.48
CA ASP A 69 8.16 26.38 -11.78
C ASP A 69 8.59 27.20 -10.55
N CYS A 70 9.56 26.70 -9.78
CA CYS A 70 10.08 27.40 -8.62
C CYS A 70 11.28 28.32 -8.95
N ALA A 71 11.45 29.37 -8.15
CA ALA A 71 12.61 30.26 -8.22
C ALA A 71 13.92 29.46 -8.28
N ASN A 72 14.73 29.72 -9.31
CA ASN A 72 16.00 29.05 -9.56
C ASN A 72 15.92 27.51 -9.59
N ASN A 73 14.80 26.94 -10.04
CA ASN A 73 14.53 25.49 -10.02
C ASN A 73 14.65 24.86 -8.61
N GLY A 74 14.46 25.65 -7.55
CA GLY A 74 14.77 25.24 -6.18
C GLY A 74 14.00 24.00 -5.71
N CYS A 75 12.72 23.88 -6.08
CA CYS A 75 11.87 22.76 -5.69
C CYS A 75 12.36 21.43 -6.31
N ALA A 76 12.47 21.37 -7.64
CA ALA A 76 12.98 20.19 -8.34
C ALA A 76 14.43 19.86 -7.97
N ARG A 77 15.32 20.88 -7.90
CA ARG A 77 16.72 20.72 -7.48
C ARG A 77 16.80 20.02 -6.14
N ASP A 78 16.12 20.57 -5.15
CA ASP A 78 16.30 20.10 -3.79
C ASP A 78 15.62 18.75 -3.56
N ALA A 79 14.50 18.45 -4.22
CA ALA A 79 13.89 17.12 -4.17
C ALA A 79 14.85 16.06 -4.73
N VAL A 80 15.49 16.35 -5.87
CA VAL A 80 16.54 15.50 -6.45
C VAL A 80 17.74 15.37 -5.51
N CYS A 81 18.20 16.47 -4.90
CA CYS A 81 19.31 16.44 -3.94
C CYS A 81 18.98 15.63 -2.69
N ASP A 82 17.78 15.79 -2.10
CA ASP A 82 17.30 15.02 -0.95
C ASP A 82 17.32 13.51 -1.29
N HIS A 83 16.84 13.14 -2.48
CA HIS A 83 16.88 11.74 -2.97
C HIS A 83 18.30 11.19 -3.16
N ILE A 84 19.20 11.98 -3.76
CA ILE A 84 20.62 11.61 -3.93
C ILE A 84 21.28 11.40 -2.57
N ILE A 85 21.08 12.32 -1.63
CA ILE A 85 21.66 12.23 -0.28
C ILE A 85 21.13 10.98 0.43
N TRP A 86 19.82 10.74 0.34
CA TRP A 86 19.18 9.57 0.93
C TRP A 86 19.78 8.27 0.39
N THR A 87 19.78 8.12 -0.94
CA THR A 87 20.24 6.90 -1.61
C THR A 87 21.73 6.65 -1.38
N LYS A 88 22.57 7.70 -1.44
CA LYS A 88 24.00 7.57 -1.11
C LYS A 88 24.24 7.23 0.35
N THR A 89 23.40 7.71 1.26
CA THR A 89 23.51 7.35 2.68
C THR A 89 23.26 5.86 2.87
N ILE A 90 22.25 5.30 2.20
CA ILE A 90 21.99 3.85 2.21
C ILE A 90 23.16 3.10 1.58
N GLN A 91 23.60 3.51 0.39
CA GLN A 91 24.73 2.90 -0.32
C GLN A 91 26.03 2.89 0.49
N ASN A 92 26.31 3.95 1.26
CA ASN A 92 27.50 4.03 2.10
C ASN A 92 27.39 3.19 3.39
N LYS A 93 26.17 2.88 3.82
CA LYS A 93 25.90 2.13 5.06
C LYS A 93 25.50 0.67 4.80
N SER A 94 25.41 0.24 3.55
CA SER A 94 24.91 -1.08 3.17
C SER A 94 25.61 -1.57 1.91
N SER A 95 25.86 -2.88 1.81
CA SER A 95 26.39 -3.51 0.60
C SER A 95 25.28 -3.85 -0.38
N GLY A 96 25.63 -3.97 -1.66
CA GLY A 96 24.69 -4.42 -2.69
C GLY A 96 23.68 -3.37 -3.17
N VAL A 97 23.93 -2.08 -2.92
CA VAL A 97 23.11 -0.97 -3.45
C VAL A 97 23.68 -0.50 -4.78
N SER A 98 22.88 -0.63 -5.85
CA SER A 98 23.17 -0.08 -7.17
C SER A 98 22.44 1.25 -7.32
N PHE A 99 23.12 2.31 -7.74
CA PHE A 99 22.52 3.64 -7.90
C PHE A 99 22.96 4.25 -9.24
N ASP A 100 21.99 4.53 -10.11
CA ASP A 100 22.21 5.20 -11.40
C ASP A 100 22.37 6.71 -11.22
N HIS A 101 23.52 7.09 -10.67
CA HIS A 101 23.90 8.47 -10.44
C HIS A 101 25.40 8.68 -10.58
N SER A 102 25.77 9.75 -11.27
CA SER A 102 27.13 10.29 -11.22
C SER A 102 27.09 11.80 -11.05
N VAL A 103 28.17 12.33 -10.48
CA VAL A 103 28.39 13.77 -10.35
C VAL A 103 29.81 14.09 -10.79
N LYS A 104 29.96 15.10 -11.65
CA LYS A 104 31.26 15.57 -12.15
C LYS A 104 31.29 17.08 -12.25
N LYS A 105 32.48 17.67 -12.20
CA LYS A 105 32.69 19.07 -12.57
C LYS A 105 32.93 19.15 -14.08
N GLU A 106 32.24 20.06 -14.76
CA GLU A 106 32.42 20.34 -16.18
C GLU A 106 32.58 21.84 -16.37
N GLY A 107 33.83 22.27 -16.60
CA GLY A 107 34.18 23.68 -16.46
C GLY A 107 33.84 24.18 -15.06
N ASN A 108 33.04 25.24 -14.99
CA ASN A 108 32.61 25.84 -13.73
C ASN A 108 31.32 25.22 -13.17
N GLU A 109 30.66 24.30 -13.89
CA GLU A 109 29.40 23.69 -13.48
C GLU A 109 29.60 22.39 -12.68
N THR A 110 28.70 22.14 -11.73
CA THR A 110 28.50 20.80 -11.16
C THR A 110 27.43 20.08 -11.98
N VAL A 111 27.73 18.92 -12.55
CA VAL A 111 26.79 18.18 -13.41
C VAL A 111 26.42 16.85 -12.78
N HIS A 112 25.14 16.69 -12.45
CA HIS A 112 24.54 15.43 -12.02
C HIS A 112 23.95 14.70 -13.23
N ARG A 113 24.25 13.41 -13.38
CA ARG A 113 23.73 12.56 -14.45
C ARG A 113 23.19 11.24 -13.94
N GLY A 114 22.24 10.67 -14.68
CA GLY A 114 21.66 9.36 -14.45
C GLY A 114 20.14 9.45 -14.28
N SER A 115 19.47 8.31 -14.21
CA SER A 115 18.03 8.24 -13.99
C SER A 115 17.61 8.44 -12.53
N LEU A 116 18.57 8.46 -11.61
CA LEU A 116 18.37 8.43 -10.16
C LEU A 116 17.68 7.15 -9.65
N ALA A 117 17.50 6.15 -10.53
CA ALA A 117 16.99 4.85 -10.13
C ALA A 117 18.03 4.13 -9.26
N TYR A 118 17.54 3.34 -8.30
CA TYR A 118 18.41 2.56 -7.43
C TYR A 118 17.80 1.20 -7.11
N SER A 119 18.64 0.26 -6.71
CA SER A 119 18.22 -1.06 -6.28
C SER A 119 19.09 -1.59 -5.15
N PHE A 120 18.56 -2.59 -4.45
CA PHE A 120 19.21 -3.23 -3.31
C PHE A 120 18.60 -4.61 -3.06
N ASP A 121 19.30 -5.45 -2.30
CA ASP A 121 18.85 -6.80 -1.97
C ASP A 121 18.32 -6.87 -0.52
N ILE A 122 17.20 -7.57 -0.32
CA ILE A 122 16.68 -7.99 1.00
C ILE A 122 16.47 -9.51 0.96
N GLY A 123 17.35 -10.26 1.61
CA GLY A 123 17.29 -11.73 1.56
C GLY A 123 17.32 -12.24 0.11
N ASN A 124 16.28 -12.95 -0.32
CA ASN A 124 16.13 -13.48 -1.69
C ASN A 124 15.51 -12.50 -2.69
N LEU A 125 15.08 -11.33 -2.22
CA LEU A 125 14.43 -10.31 -3.02
C LEU A 125 15.43 -9.24 -3.46
N HIS A 126 15.40 -8.90 -4.74
CA HIS A 126 15.99 -7.70 -5.30
C HIS A 126 14.90 -6.65 -5.48
N VAL A 127 15.13 -5.43 -5.01
CA VAL A 127 14.13 -4.35 -5.05
C VAL A 127 14.67 -3.23 -5.92
N VAL A 128 13.91 -2.84 -6.93
CA VAL A 128 14.23 -1.73 -7.83
C VAL A 128 13.27 -0.57 -7.57
N GLN A 129 13.80 0.66 -7.51
CA GLN A 129 13.03 1.91 -7.46
C GLN A 129 13.41 2.78 -8.67
N LEU A 130 12.47 2.98 -9.59
CA LEU A 130 12.67 3.68 -10.87
C LEU A 130 12.27 5.17 -10.82
N ASN A 131 11.79 5.65 -9.66
CA ASN A 131 11.23 7.00 -9.50
C ASN A 131 10.02 7.21 -10.42
N LEU A 132 9.97 8.29 -11.22
CA LEU A 132 8.75 8.67 -11.95
C LEU A 132 8.28 7.59 -12.92
N GLU A 133 9.04 7.36 -13.99
CA GLU A 133 8.80 6.30 -14.98
C GLU A 133 10.09 6.00 -15.76
N PRO A 134 10.23 4.81 -16.39
CA PRO A 134 11.53 4.34 -16.89
C PRO A 134 12.11 5.10 -18.10
N THR A 135 11.27 5.79 -18.87
CA THR A 135 11.65 6.58 -20.05
C THR A 135 11.82 8.06 -19.74
N TYR A 136 11.59 8.47 -18.49
CA TYR A 136 11.60 9.86 -18.11
C TYR A 136 12.98 10.48 -18.36
N THR A 137 12.97 11.64 -19.01
CA THR A 137 14.17 12.42 -19.31
C THR A 137 13.87 13.90 -19.17
N VAL A 138 14.75 14.61 -18.46
CA VAL A 138 14.67 16.06 -18.31
C VAL A 138 16.05 16.64 -18.04
N ASN A 139 16.29 17.84 -18.55
CA ASN A 139 17.47 18.63 -18.24
C ASN A 139 17.03 19.93 -17.58
N PHE A 140 17.65 20.30 -16.46
CA PHE A 140 17.40 21.58 -15.83
C PHE A 140 18.65 22.12 -15.12
N HIS A 141 18.66 23.43 -14.91
CA HIS A 141 19.79 24.17 -14.37
C HIS A 141 19.37 24.97 -13.14
N THR A 142 20.29 25.16 -12.21
CA THR A 142 20.10 26.01 -11.02
C THR A 142 21.39 26.74 -10.68
N GLY A 143 21.26 27.91 -10.09
CA GLY A 143 22.38 28.80 -9.78
C GLY A 143 22.72 29.70 -10.96
N ASP A 144 23.94 30.22 -10.91
CA ASP A 144 24.45 31.11 -11.94
C ASP A 144 24.54 30.39 -13.31
N PRO A 145 24.18 31.03 -14.44
CA PRO A 145 24.27 30.43 -15.77
C PRO A 145 25.69 30.05 -16.23
N ILE A 146 26.72 30.59 -15.58
CA ILE A 146 28.15 30.41 -15.90
C ILE A 146 28.84 29.49 -14.87
N ALA A 147 28.31 29.38 -13.65
CA ALA A 147 28.89 28.59 -12.55
C ALA A 147 27.85 27.86 -11.68
N GLY A 148 26.84 27.25 -12.32
CA GLY A 148 25.70 26.62 -11.64
C GLY A 148 25.80 25.11 -11.47
N THR A 149 24.66 24.51 -11.17
CA THR A 149 24.47 23.06 -11.11
C THR A 149 23.48 22.63 -12.17
N ARG A 150 23.87 21.65 -12.98
CA ARG A 150 23.06 21.08 -14.05
C ARG A 150 22.65 19.66 -13.70
N PHE A 151 21.38 19.35 -13.92
CA PHE A 151 20.82 18.01 -13.76
C PHE A 151 20.41 17.48 -15.12
N ILE A 152 20.97 16.32 -15.47
CA ILE A 152 20.68 15.61 -16.72
C ILE A 152 20.08 14.27 -16.32
N ILE A 153 18.76 14.23 -16.22
CA ILE A 153 18.01 13.03 -15.89
C ILE A 153 17.80 12.23 -17.16
N SER A 154 18.34 11.01 -17.18
CA SER A 154 18.27 10.09 -18.32
C SER A 154 17.24 8.98 -18.07
N SER A 155 16.85 8.28 -19.15
CA SER A 155 16.05 7.06 -19.03
C SER A 155 16.81 6.01 -18.20
N SER A 156 16.10 5.28 -17.35
CA SER A 156 16.65 4.19 -16.55
C SER A 156 16.78 2.86 -17.31
N MET A 157 16.24 2.77 -18.54
CA MET A 157 16.10 1.48 -19.25
C MET A 157 17.40 0.71 -19.45
N ALA A 158 18.51 1.41 -19.77
CA ALA A 158 19.81 0.76 -19.97
C ALA A 158 20.41 0.28 -18.63
N TRP A 159 20.31 1.09 -17.58
CA TRP A 159 20.75 0.71 -16.24
C TRP A 159 19.92 -0.46 -15.72
N LEU A 160 18.59 -0.39 -15.87
CA LEU A 160 17.65 -1.40 -15.42
C LEU A 160 17.89 -2.75 -16.09
N GLU A 161 18.21 -2.76 -17.38
CA GLU A 161 18.53 -3.98 -18.11
C GLU A 161 19.75 -4.70 -17.52
N ASN A 162 20.80 -3.96 -17.22
CA ASN A 162 22.00 -4.49 -16.58
C ASN A 162 21.71 -4.97 -15.14
N ASP A 163 20.96 -4.16 -14.38
CA ASP A 163 20.65 -4.43 -12.97
C ASP A 163 19.80 -5.69 -12.80
N LEU A 164 18.73 -5.82 -13.61
CA LEU A 164 17.86 -7.00 -13.61
C LEU A 164 18.57 -8.27 -14.09
N THR A 165 19.42 -8.14 -15.12
CA THR A 165 20.22 -9.27 -15.60
C THR A 165 21.19 -9.75 -14.52
N ALA A 166 21.86 -8.83 -13.83
CA ALA A 166 22.75 -9.15 -12.73
C ALA A 166 22.00 -9.78 -11.55
N ALA A 167 20.81 -9.26 -11.19
CA ALA A 167 19.98 -9.82 -10.12
C ALA A 167 19.52 -11.25 -10.43
N LYS A 168 19.07 -11.50 -11.67
CA LYS A 168 18.71 -12.84 -12.15
C LYS A 168 19.91 -13.79 -12.11
N ALA A 169 21.09 -13.35 -12.52
CA ALA A 169 22.32 -14.15 -12.46
C ALA A 169 22.69 -14.54 -11.02
N ARG A 170 22.39 -13.68 -10.04
CA ARG A 170 22.51 -13.98 -8.59
C ARG A 170 21.36 -14.85 -8.04
N GLY A 171 20.42 -15.28 -8.89
CA GLY A 171 19.28 -16.12 -8.51
C GLY A 171 18.16 -15.37 -7.77
N LYS A 172 18.17 -14.04 -7.75
CA LYS A 172 17.16 -13.23 -7.03
C LYS A 172 15.83 -13.18 -7.78
N TYR A 173 14.75 -13.06 -7.02
CA TYR A 173 13.46 -12.57 -7.54
C TYR A 173 13.43 -11.06 -7.42
N THR A 174 12.77 -10.37 -8.34
CA THR A 174 12.77 -8.90 -8.35
C THR A 174 11.37 -8.32 -8.21
N ILE A 175 11.21 -7.27 -7.40
CA ILE A 175 10.07 -6.36 -7.53
C ILE A 175 10.53 -5.02 -8.10
N VAL A 176 9.71 -4.44 -8.97
CA VAL A 176 9.98 -3.12 -9.58
C VAL A 176 8.97 -2.11 -9.06
N ASN A 177 9.48 -1.00 -8.56
CA ASN A 177 8.69 0.11 -8.05
C ASN A 177 8.87 1.34 -8.95
N MET A 178 7.80 2.08 -9.17
CA MET A 178 7.80 3.34 -9.88
C MET A 178 6.62 4.20 -9.43
N HIS A 179 6.63 5.50 -9.72
CA HIS A 179 5.51 6.37 -9.45
C HIS A 179 4.40 6.14 -10.47
N LYS A 180 4.73 6.14 -11.77
CA LYS A 180 3.77 6.19 -12.86
C LYS A 180 3.85 4.96 -13.75
N TYR A 181 2.76 4.21 -13.84
CA TYR A 181 2.67 3.01 -14.69
C TYR A 181 2.15 3.27 -16.11
N GLY A 182 1.50 4.40 -16.39
CA GLY A 182 0.97 4.71 -17.72
C GLY A 182 1.28 6.15 -18.13
N ASN A 183 0.97 6.53 -19.37
CA ASN A 183 1.29 7.86 -19.91
C ASN A 183 2.78 8.21 -19.74
N TRP A 184 3.65 7.24 -20.03
CA TRP A 184 5.09 7.44 -20.05
C TRP A 184 5.47 8.41 -21.17
N LYS A 185 6.64 9.04 -21.04
CA LYS A 185 7.16 9.89 -22.11
C LYS A 185 7.27 9.13 -23.43
N ASP A 186 7.65 7.85 -23.37
CA ASP A 186 7.56 6.90 -24.47
C ASP A 186 6.79 5.65 -24.04
N ASP A 187 5.48 5.66 -24.27
CA ASP A 187 4.59 4.55 -23.90
C ASP A 187 4.83 3.28 -24.75
N SER A 188 5.48 3.39 -25.91
CA SER A 188 5.82 2.22 -26.75
C SER A 188 6.84 1.31 -26.07
N VAL A 189 7.76 1.90 -25.30
CA VAL A 189 8.75 1.16 -24.49
C VAL A 189 8.07 0.33 -23.42
N ARG A 190 6.97 0.83 -22.83
CA ARG A 190 6.23 0.13 -21.76
C ARG A 190 5.73 -1.23 -22.20
N THR A 191 5.05 -1.28 -23.34
CA THR A 191 4.46 -2.52 -23.88
C THR A 191 5.44 -3.36 -24.69
N GLY A 192 6.56 -2.78 -25.12
CA GLY A 192 7.65 -3.48 -25.82
C GLY A 192 8.81 -3.82 -24.89
N LYS A 193 9.91 -3.06 -25.00
CA LYS A 193 11.20 -3.37 -24.35
C LYS A 193 11.08 -3.59 -22.84
N PHE A 194 10.30 -2.78 -22.13
CA PHE A 194 10.13 -2.93 -20.68
C PHE A 194 9.36 -4.21 -20.33
N ALA A 195 8.29 -4.52 -21.05
CA ALA A 195 7.53 -5.76 -20.88
C ALA A 195 8.39 -7.01 -21.08
N ASP A 196 9.24 -7.02 -22.11
CA ASP A 196 10.19 -8.11 -22.35
C ASP A 196 11.24 -8.20 -21.25
N LEU A 197 11.75 -7.06 -20.78
CA LEU A 197 12.77 -7.02 -19.76
C LEU A 197 12.27 -7.59 -18.43
N VAL A 198 11.08 -7.19 -17.97
CA VAL A 198 10.53 -7.70 -16.71
C VAL A 198 10.19 -9.20 -16.81
N LYS A 199 9.63 -9.62 -17.96
CA LYS A 199 9.30 -11.03 -18.25
C LYS A 199 10.53 -11.93 -18.20
N ASN A 200 11.66 -11.45 -18.72
CA ASN A 200 12.86 -12.28 -18.88
C ASN A 200 13.78 -12.30 -17.64
N ASN A 201 13.56 -11.44 -16.65
CA ASN A 201 14.48 -11.22 -15.52
C ASN A 201 13.89 -11.48 -14.12
N LYS A 202 13.06 -12.50 -13.98
CA LYS A 202 12.47 -12.93 -12.68
C LYS A 202 11.80 -11.78 -11.91
N VAL A 203 11.18 -10.83 -12.62
CA VAL A 203 10.36 -9.81 -11.98
C VAL A 203 9.04 -10.46 -11.59
N VAL A 204 8.72 -10.45 -10.30
CA VAL A 204 7.55 -11.13 -9.73
C VAL A 204 6.39 -10.20 -9.45
N GLY A 205 6.61 -8.88 -9.45
CA GLY A 205 5.56 -7.87 -9.30
C GLY A 205 6.06 -6.47 -9.63
N ILE A 206 5.14 -5.63 -10.13
CA ILE A 206 5.37 -4.22 -10.40
C ILE A 206 4.42 -3.39 -9.55
N PHE A 207 4.93 -2.36 -8.87
CA PHE A 207 4.18 -1.55 -7.92
C PHE A 207 4.25 -0.07 -8.30
N ALA A 208 3.09 0.57 -8.48
CA ALA A 208 2.96 1.94 -8.97
C ALA A 208 2.22 2.88 -8.01
N GLY A 209 2.59 4.17 -7.99
CA GLY A 209 1.98 5.30 -7.24
C GLY A 209 0.99 6.12 -8.07
N ASP A 210 1.09 7.45 -8.12
CA ASP A 210 0.38 8.39 -9.03
C ASP A 210 -1.18 8.45 -8.91
N ILE A 211 -1.89 7.37 -9.22
CA ILE A 211 -3.36 7.35 -9.19
C ILE A 211 -3.85 6.94 -7.80
N HIS A 212 -4.46 7.90 -7.09
CA HIS A 212 -4.82 7.76 -5.67
C HIS A 212 -6.17 7.05 -5.40
N LEU A 213 -6.93 6.73 -6.45
CA LEU A 213 -8.27 6.12 -6.35
C LEU A 213 -8.25 4.60 -6.42
N ASP A 214 -7.21 4.01 -7.00
CA ASP A 214 -7.07 2.57 -7.17
C ASP A 214 -6.15 1.98 -6.10
N LEU A 215 -6.41 0.72 -5.71
CA LEU A 215 -5.60 -0.02 -4.75
C LEU A 215 -5.61 -1.51 -5.10
N GLY A 216 -4.44 -2.14 -5.07
CA GLY A 216 -4.29 -3.57 -5.36
C GLY A 216 -3.98 -3.85 -6.83
N LYS A 217 -4.29 -5.05 -7.33
CA LYS A 217 -3.94 -5.48 -8.69
C LYS A 217 -4.72 -4.66 -9.71
N ILE A 218 -4.02 -4.00 -10.63
CA ILE A 218 -4.60 -3.19 -11.70
C ILE A 218 -4.41 -3.80 -13.09
N GLY A 219 -3.60 -4.86 -13.20
CA GLY A 219 -3.40 -5.54 -14.47
C GLY A 219 -2.21 -6.49 -14.46
N VAL A 220 -1.75 -6.82 -15.66
CA VAL A 220 -0.56 -7.64 -15.91
C VAL A 220 0.26 -7.01 -17.02
N LEU A 221 1.59 -7.07 -16.90
CA LEU A 221 2.52 -6.72 -17.97
C LEU A 221 3.24 -8.01 -18.40
N GLY A 222 2.90 -8.51 -19.59
CA GLY A 222 3.25 -9.87 -19.98
C GLY A 222 2.57 -10.89 -19.05
N LYS A 223 3.32 -11.44 -18.09
CA LYS A 223 2.81 -12.35 -17.04
C LYS A 223 2.91 -11.76 -15.64
N VAL A 224 3.60 -10.63 -15.50
CA VAL A 224 3.95 -10.03 -14.21
C VAL A 224 2.77 -9.21 -13.71
N PRO A 225 2.22 -9.49 -12.52
CA PRO A 225 1.15 -8.68 -11.95
C PRO A 225 1.59 -7.25 -11.66
N VAL A 226 0.72 -6.29 -11.97
CA VAL A 226 0.93 -4.86 -11.72
C VAL A 226 -0.07 -4.40 -10.67
N PHE A 227 0.44 -3.70 -9.67
CA PHE A 227 -0.33 -3.24 -8.51
C PHE A 227 -0.25 -1.71 -8.39
N ARG A 228 -1.36 -1.12 -7.95
CA ARG A 228 -1.40 0.25 -7.44
C ARG A 228 -1.21 0.22 -5.93
N SER A 229 -0.18 0.91 -5.46
CA SER A 229 0.24 0.94 -4.05
C SER A 229 -0.72 1.72 -3.15
N GLY A 230 -1.62 2.52 -3.71
CA GLY A 230 -2.46 3.48 -2.99
C GLY A 230 -1.71 4.78 -2.68
N ALA A 231 -2.26 5.57 -1.77
CA ALA A 231 -1.73 6.86 -1.38
C ALA A 231 -1.80 7.03 0.15
N LEU A 232 -0.69 7.44 0.76
CA LEU A 232 -0.60 7.62 2.21
C LEU A 232 -1.58 8.69 2.73
N MET A 233 -1.87 9.71 1.92
CA MET A 233 -2.88 10.73 2.23
C MET A 233 -4.31 10.15 2.32
N ASN A 234 -4.61 9.15 1.48
CA ASN A 234 -5.87 8.39 1.50
C ASN A 234 -5.82 7.23 2.50
N LYS A 235 -4.72 7.10 3.25
CA LYS A 235 -4.46 6.03 4.22
C LYS A 235 -4.59 4.67 3.57
N THR A 236 -4.17 4.54 2.31
CA THR A 236 -4.12 3.26 1.61
C THR A 236 -2.68 2.82 1.40
N TRP A 237 -2.44 1.51 1.48
CA TRP A 237 -1.13 0.91 1.25
C TRP A 237 -1.26 -0.57 0.90
N LEU A 238 -0.17 -1.14 0.40
CA LEU A 238 -0.01 -2.59 0.22
C LEU A 238 0.94 -3.17 1.26
N ARG A 239 0.72 -4.42 1.64
CA ARG A 239 1.67 -5.25 2.39
C ARG A 239 2.02 -6.47 1.55
N LEU A 240 3.32 -6.73 1.40
CA LEU A 240 3.83 -7.88 0.68
C LEU A 240 4.30 -8.93 1.70
N LEU A 241 3.86 -10.16 1.51
CA LEU A 241 4.28 -11.32 2.30
C LEU A 241 4.82 -12.38 1.35
N PHE A 242 6.08 -12.78 1.57
CA PHE A 242 6.73 -13.82 0.80
C PHE A 242 6.80 -15.12 1.62
N ASP A 243 6.21 -16.19 1.08
CA ASP A 243 6.45 -17.54 1.53
C ASP A 243 7.46 -18.19 0.58
N TRP A 244 8.73 -18.16 0.98
CA TRP A 244 9.83 -18.67 0.19
C TRP A 244 9.85 -20.19 0.06
N ASN A 245 9.20 -20.92 0.98
CA ASN A 245 9.17 -22.38 0.93
C ASN A 245 8.19 -22.88 -0.15
N ASN A 246 7.05 -22.20 -0.28
CA ASN A 246 6.03 -22.53 -1.28
C ASN A 246 6.11 -21.65 -2.54
N HIS A 247 7.06 -20.71 -2.57
CA HIS A 247 7.27 -19.76 -3.65
C HIS A 247 6.01 -18.91 -3.90
N ILE A 248 5.43 -18.36 -2.84
CA ILE A 248 4.18 -17.59 -2.91
C ILE A 248 4.44 -16.13 -2.54
N LEU A 249 3.90 -15.22 -3.33
CA LEU A 249 3.75 -13.81 -2.98
C LEU A 249 2.28 -13.52 -2.71
N GLN A 250 2.02 -12.99 -1.52
CA GLN A 250 0.73 -12.44 -1.10
C GLN A 250 0.83 -10.92 -1.03
N VAL A 251 -0.09 -10.23 -1.69
CA VAL A 251 -0.22 -8.78 -1.69
C VAL A 251 -1.55 -8.41 -1.04
N ASP A 252 -1.47 -7.86 0.17
CA ASP A 252 -2.63 -7.39 0.91
C ASP A 252 -2.85 -5.91 0.67
N SER A 253 -4.10 -5.53 0.42
CA SER A 253 -4.54 -4.15 0.28
C SER A 253 -5.16 -3.65 1.58
N TYR A 254 -4.76 -2.48 2.05
CA TYR A 254 -5.30 -1.86 3.25
C TYR A 254 -5.81 -0.44 2.98
N GLN A 255 -6.90 -0.08 3.65
CA GLN A 255 -7.37 1.30 3.77
C GLN A 255 -7.64 1.56 5.25
N HIS A 256 -6.89 2.49 5.85
CA HIS A 256 -6.67 2.51 7.29
C HIS A 256 -6.27 1.10 7.77
N VAL A 257 -6.69 0.71 8.96
CA VAL A 257 -6.43 -0.63 9.51
C VAL A 257 -7.30 -1.73 8.91
N THR A 258 -8.14 -1.41 7.91
CA THR A 258 -9.08 -2.38 7.32
C THR A 258 -8.43 -3.06 6.12
N HIS A 259 -8.34 -4.39 6.17
CA HIS A 259 -8.00 -5.22 5.00
C HIS A 259 -9.10 -5.12 3.94
N LYS A 260 -8.72 -4.81 2.70
CA LYS A 260 -9.62 -4.55 1.57
C LYS A 260 -9.57 -5.63 0.52
N GLY A 261 -8.49 -6.39 0.47
CA GLY A 261 -8.31 -7.44 -0.53
C GLY A 261 -6.96 -8.10 -0.38
N GLU A 262 -6.87 -9.27 -0.97
CA GLU A 262 -5.66 -10.08 -1.02
C GLU A 262 -5.50 -10.57 -2.47
N TYR A 263 -4.26 -10.57 -2.95
CA TYR A 263 -3.91 -11.23 -4.19
C TYR A 263 -2.71 -12.14 -3.93
N LYS A 264 -2.90 -13.44 -4.14
CA LYS A 264 -1.93 -14.48 -3.79
C LYS A 264 -1.62 -15.34 -4.99
N TYR A 265 -0.34 -15.58 -5.26
CA TYR A 265 0.09 -16.32 -6.46
C TYR A 265 1.47 -16.94 -6.27
N ASN A 266 1.73 -18.01 -7.01
CA ASN A 266 3.05 -18.61 -7.08
C ASN A 266 3.98 -17.73 -7.96
N ILE A 267 5.17 -17.38 -7.46
CA ILE A 267 6.05 -16.39 -8.09
C ILE A 267 6.84 -16.94 -9.29
N ASP A 268 6.92 -18.26 -9.46
CA ASP A 268 7.56 -18.87 -10.63
C ASP A 268 6.59 -19.04 -11.79
N THR A 269 5.36 -19.45 -11.48
CA THR A 269 4.35 -19.81 -12.49
C THR A 269 3.35 -18.70 -12.76
N PHE A 270 3.24 -17.72 -11.85
CA PHE A 270 2.18 -16.70 -11.80
C PHE A 270 0.76 -17.27 -11.66
N ALA A 271 0.63 -18.55 -11.28
CA ALA A 271 -0.66 -19.16 -11.03
C ALA A 271 -1.30 -18.51 -9.79
N GLU A 272 -2.49 -17.94 -9.98
CA GLU A 272 -3.29 -17.39 -8.90
C GLU A 272 -3.70 -18.50 -7.94
N LEU A 273 -3.45 -18.28 -6.65
CA LEU A 273 -3.96 -19.12 -5.59
C LEU A 273 -5.31 -18.51 -5.21
N THR A 274 -6.39 -19.16 -5.66
CA THR A 274 -7.74 -18.71 -5.35
C THR A 274 -7.87 -18.48 -3.85
N PRO A 275 -8.23 -17.25 -3.40
CA PRO A 275 -8.50 -17.03 -1.99
C PRO A 275 -9.59 -18.03 -1.55
N PRO A 276 -9.55 -18.54 -0.32
CA PRO A 276 -10.68 -19.28 0.22
C PRO A 276 -11.94 -18.44 -0.01
N PRO A 277 -13.07 -19.04 -0.43
CA PRO A 277 -14.32 -18.30 -0.61
C PRO A 277 -14.55 -17.38 0.58
N ALA A 278 -14.87 -16.10 0.33
CA ALA A 278 -15.13 -15.14 1.39
C ALA A 278 -16.11 -15.78 2.37
N ARG A 279 -15.70 -15.95 3.64
CA ARG A 279 -16.55 -16.59 4.63
C ARG A 279 -17.76 -15.68 4.85
N THR A 280 -18.92 -16.06 4.33
CA THR A 280 -20.17 -15.34 4.55
C THR A 280 -20.81 -15.78 5.86
N VAL A 281 -21.49 -14.85 6.50
CA VAL A 281 -22.34 -15.08 7.67
C VAL A 281 -23.77 -15.01 7.17
N LYS A 282 -24.55 -16.06 7.42
CA LYS A 282 -25.98 -16.04 7.07
C LYS A 282 -26.74 -15.39 8.20
N VAL A 283 -27.57 -14.41 7.87
CA VAL A 283 -28.38 -13.65 8.82
C VAL A 283 -29.84 -13.75 8.40
N LYS A 284 -30.66 -14.26 9.31
CA LYS A 284 -32.13 -14.23 9.21
C LYS A 284 -32.66 -13.21 10.19
N LEU A 285 -33.27 -12.14 9.68
CA LEU A 285 -33.85 -11.06 10.46
C LEU A 285 -35.37 -11.15 10.43
N TYR A 286 -36.00 -11.07 11.60
CA TYR A 286 -37.43 -11.20 11.80
C TYR A 286 -37.99 -9.91 12.40
N SER A 287 -39.12 -9.43 11.90
CA SER A 287 -39.65 -8.11 12.26
C SER A 287 -40.17 -8.05 13.71
N ASN A 288 -40.50 -9.21 14.30
CA ASN A 288 -40.99 -9.32 15.66
C ASN A 288 -40.01 -10.13 16.53
N ASN A 289 -40.32 -10.21 17.83
CA ASN A 289 -39.56 -11.00 18.78
C ASN A 289 -39.72 -12.50 18.52
N SER A 290 -38.79 -13.28 19.07
CA SER A 290 -38.82 -14.74 19.03
C SER A 290 -39.06 -15.32 17.63
N PHE A 291 -38.45 -14.68 16.63
CA PHE A 291 -38.42 -15.11 15.22
C PHE A 291 -39.77 -15.07 14.51
N GLY A 292 -40.68 -14.19 14.92
CA GLY A 292 -41.98 -13.96 14.27
C GLY A 292 -41.99 -12.79 13.27
N GLY A 293 -43.03 -12.74 12.44
CA GLY A 293 -43.30 -11.64 11.51
C GLY A 293 -42.57 -11.76 10.17
N THR A 294 -42.33 -10.63 9.51
CA THR A 294 -41.68 -10.58 8.20
C THR A 294 -40.21 -11.00 8.32
N LEU A 295 -39.78 -11.87 7.41
CA LEU A 295 -38.41 -12.38 7.33
C LEU A 295 -37.61 -11.66 6.24
N CYS A 296 -36.37 -11.28 6.56
CA CYS A 296 -35.35 -10.90 5.60
C CYS A 296 -34.11 -11.78 5.78
N GLU A 297 -33.71 -12.49 4.75
CA GLU A 297 -32.51 -13.32 4.73
C GLU A 297 -31.39 -12.64 3.93
N MET A 298 -30.18 -12.73 4.43
CA MET A 298 -29.01 -12.12 3.80
C MET A 298 -27.75 -12.92 4.09
N GLU A 299 -26.81 -12.91 3.15
CA GLU A 299 -25.44 -13.37 3.38
C GLU A 299 -24.52 -12.15 3.44
N LEU A 300 -23.81 -12.00 4.55
CA LEU A 300 -22.97 -10.85 4.82
C LEU A 300 -21.52 -11.27 4.97
N THR A 301 -20.61 -10.54 4.33
CA THR A 301 -19.19 -10.61 4.67
C THR A 301 -18.96 -9.94 6.04
N PRO A 302 -18.29 -10.60 7.00
CA PRO A 302 -17.88 -9.97 8.26
C PRO A 302 -17.12 -8.66 8.04
N GLY A 303 -17.22 -7.73 9.01
CA GLY A 303 -16.47 -6.47 8.99
C GLY A 303 -17.34 -5.24 9.17
N ALA A 304 -17.33 -4.35 8.17
CA ALA A 304 -17.91 -3.02 8.25
C ALA A 304 -19.38 -3.02 8.70
N MET A 305 -19.76 -1.97 9.43
CA MET A 305 -21.13 -1.76 9.91
C MET A 305 -22.12 -1.77 8.75
N LYS A 306 -23.20 -2.54 8.90
CA LYS A 306 -24.28 -2.63 7.89
C LYS A 306 -25.57 -2.05 8.46
N THR A 307 -26.25 -1.26 7.65
CA THR A 307 -27.55 -0.68 8.01
C THR A 307 -28.67 -1.60 7.54
N ILE A 308 -29.49 -2.09 8.46
CA ILE A 308 -30.58 -3.05 8.13
C ILE A 308 -31.55 -2.47 7.09
N SER A 309 -31.88 -1.17 7.16
CA SER A 309 -32.78 -0.55 6.16
C SER A 309 -32.23 -0.55 4.73
N LYS A 310 -30.91 -0.60 4.56
CA LYS A 310 -30.26 -0.74 3.24
C LYS A 310 -30.21 -2.20 2.79
N LEU A 311 -30.01 -3.12 3.73
CA LEU A 311 -29.93 -4.56 3.46
C LEU A 311 -31.30 -5.17 3.18
N CYS A 312 -32.34 -4.65 3.82
CA CYS A 312 -33.73 -5.11 3.68
C CYS A 312 -34.65 -3.91 3.44
N PRO A 313 -34.72 -3.40 2.20
CA PRO A 313 -35.67 -2.34 1.84
C PRO A 313 -37.11 -2.76 2.17
N GLY A 314 -37.87 -1.89 2.85
CA GLY A 314 -39.26 -2.18 3.23
C GLY A 314 -39.43 -3.06 4.48
N PHE A 315 -38.35 -3.48 5.13
CA PHE A 315 -38.45 -4.26 6.36
C PHE A 315 -39.09 -3.44 7.50
N PRO A 316 -40.16 -3.95 8.16
CA PRO A 316 -40.86 -3.21 9.19
C PRO A 316 -39.95 -2.82 10.36
N GLN A 317 -39.91 -1.53 10.69
CA GLN A 317 -39.08 -1.02 11.77
C GLN A 317 -39.85 -1.00 13.09
N ARG A 318 -39.70 -2.06 13.87
CA ARG A 318 -40.43 -2.23 15.14
C ARG A 318 -39.48 -2.54 16.29
N ALA A 319 -39.86 -2.10 17.49
CA ALA A 319 -39.27 -2.59 18.71
C ALA A 319 -39.54 -4.10 18.83
N GLY A 320 -38.50 -4.89 19.08
CA GLY A 320 -38.62 -6.34 19.26
C GLY A 320 -38.13 -7.19 18.10
N ALA A 321 -37.60 -6.63 17.01
CA ALA A 321 -37.00 -7.43 15.94
C ALA A 321 -36.00 -8.48 16.47
N SER A 322 -35.95 -9.64 15.85
CA SER A 322 -35.11 -10.77 16.27
C SER A 322 -34.27 -11.31 15.12
N LEU A 323 -33.26 -12.10 15.47
CA LEU A 323 -32.12 -12.38 14.59
C LEU A 323 -31.63 -13.82 14.80
N LYS A 324 -31.40 -14.57 13.72
CA LYS A 324 -30.59 -15.79 13.74
C LYS A 324 -29.34 -15.59 12.88
N VAL A 325 -28.19 -16.00 13.40
CA VAL A 325 -26.89 -15.86 12.75
C VAL A 325 -26.25 -17.24 12.62
N THR A 326 -25.90 -17.63 11.40
CA THR A 326 -25.24 -18.91 11.12
C THR A 326 -23.83 -18.67 10.57
N GLY A 327 -22.85 -19.37 11.12
CA GLY A 327 -21.48 -19.35 10.60
C GLY A 327 -20.74 -18.04 10.85
N LEU A 328 -20.86 -17.47 12.05
CA LEU A 328 -20.13 -16.25 12.43
C LEU A 328 -18.62 -16.50 12.32
N SER A 329 -17.97 -15.82 11.38
CA SER A 329 -16.56 -16.02 11.04
C SER A 329 -15.71 -14.77 11.21
N GLY A 330 -16.26 -13.75 11.88
CA GLY A 330 -15.67 -12.44 12.14
C GLY A 330 -16.70 -11.48 12.74
N PRO A 331 -16.36 -10.19 12.92
CA PRO A 331 -17.28 -9.22 13.51
C PRO A 331 -18.50 -8.97 12.60
N LEU A 332 -19.70 -9.01 13.18
CA LEU A 332 -20.96 -8.67 12.52
C LEU A 332 -21.61 -7.50 13.25
N CYS A 333 -21.66 -6.32 12.62
CA CYS A 333 -22.26 -5.12 13.20
C CYS A 333 -23.47 -4.64 12.39
N LEU A 334 -24.64 -4.57 13.04
CA LEU A 334 -25.90 -4.15 12.45
C LEU A 334 -26.44 -2.89 13.16
N THR A 335 -26.87 -1.89 12.39
CA THR A 335 -27.62 -0.75 12.93
C THR A 335 -29.09 -1.14 13.05
N VAL A 336 -29.61 -1.16 14.27
CA VAL A 336 -30.99 -1.55 14.57
C VAL A 336 -31.94 -0.41 14.17
N PRO A 337 -32.87 -0.63 13.23
CA PRO A 337 -33.59 0.46 12.58
C PRO A 337 -34.41 1.34 13.53
N TYR A 338 -35.07 0.76 14.53
CA TYR A 338 -35.96 1.48 15.45
C TYR A 338 -35.23 2.33 16.51
N THR A 339 -34.05 1.89 16.96
CA THR A 339 -33.33 2.56 18.07
C THR A 339 -32.12 3.34 17.60
N LEU A 340 -31.73 3.19 16.32
CA LEU A 340 -30.45 3.61 15.75
C LEU A 340 -29.21 3.10 16.51
N ASN A 341 -29.40 2.20 17.48
CA ASN A 341 -28.30 1.58 18.21
C ASN A 341 -27.62 0.52 17.34
N ASN A 342 -26.30 0.44 17.51
CA ASN A 342 -25.50 -0.60 16.86
C ASN A 342 -25.43 -1.85 17.72
N ARG A 343 -25.66 -3.00 17.09
CA ARG A 343 -25.47 -4.33 17.68
C ARG A 343 -24.34 -5.02 16.94
N CYS A 344 -23.24 -5.24 17.67
CA CYS A 344 -22.09 -5.96 17.15
C CYS A 344 -21.96 -7.31 17.83
N PHE A 345 -21.76 -8.37 17.04
CA PHE A 345 -21.41 -9.71 17.48
C PHE A 345 -19.95 -9.97 17.10
N ARG A 346 -19.16 -10.50 18.02
CA ARG A 346 -17.73 -10.76 17.84
C ARG A 346 -17.40 -12.21 18.25
N GLY A 347 -16.37 -12.76 17.62
CA GLY A 347 -15.92 -14.13 17.83
C GLY A 347 -16.14 -15.01 16.60
N THR A 348 -16.01 -16.31 16.78
CA THR A 348 -16.21 -17.32 15.74
C THR A 348 -17.15 -18.39 16.24
N TYR A 349 -18.17 -18.73 15.45
CA TYR A 349 -19.14 -19.76 15.78
C TYR A 349 -19.69 -20.40 14.51
N SER A 350 -19.43 -21.69 14.32
CA SER A 350 -19.85 -22.44 13.12
C SER A 350 -21.34 -22.78 13.11
N GLY A 351 -21.98 -22.83 14.28
CA GLY A 351 -23.40 -23.13 14.41
C GLY A 351 -24.31 -21.94 14.10
N THR A 352 -25.59 -22.11 14.44
CA THR A 352 -26.58 -21.02 14.44
C THR A 352 -26.80 -20.55 15.86
N PHE A 353 -26.67 -19.25 16.11
CA PHE A 353 -27.10 -18.65 17.36
C PHE A 353 -28.29 -17.71 17.16
N GLU A 354 -29.05 -17.56 18.23
CA GLU A 354 -30.35 -16.92 18.22
C GLU A 354 -30.37 -15.71 19.13
N VAL A 355 -30.93 -14.61 18.62
CA VAL A 355 -31.11 -13.34 19.34
C VAL A 355 -32.61 -13.04 19.29
N PRO A 356 -33.39 -13.56 20.26
CA PRO A 356 -34.86 -13.50 20.23
C PRO A 356 -35.41 -12.08 20.38
N ASN A 357 -34.57 -11.12 20.78
CA ASN A 357 -34.91 -9.70 20.77
C ASN A 357 -33.64 -8.85 20.68
N LEU A 358 -33.51 -8.08 19.60
CA LEU A 358 -32.38 -7.18 19.32
C LEU A 358 -32.30 -5.99 20.29
N THR A 359 -33.36 -5.66 21.01
CA THR A 359 -33.31 -4.64 22.07
C THR A 359 -32.87 -5.21 23.43
N ALA A 360 -32.93 -6.53 23.61
CA ALA A 360 -32.51 -7.24 24.81
C ALA A 360 -31.02 -7.64 24.77
N TRP A 361 -30.56 -8.31 25.82
CA TRP A 361 -29.21 -8.87 25.94
C TRP A 361 -29.32 -10.38 26.24
N PRO A 362 -29.58 -11.22 25.23
CA PRO A 362 -29.70 -12.66 25.45
C PRO A 362 -28.35 -13.30 25.73
N SER A 363 -28.35 -14.45 26.41
CA SER A 363 -27.15 -15.29 26.48
C SER A 363 -26.76 -15.75 25.08
N LEU A 364 -25.45 -15.75 24.81
CA LEU A 364 -24.88 -16.19 23.54
C LEU A 364 -24.06 -17.47 23.77
N PRO A 365 -23.84 -18.30 22.73
CA PRO A 365 -22.96 -19.45 22.84
C PRO A 365 -21.54 -19.06 23.26
N ALA A 366 -20.84 -19.99 23.91
CA ALA A 366 -19.45 -19.78 24.29
C ALA A 366 -18.60 -19.38 23.07
N GLY A 367 -17.78 -18.34 23.24
CA GLY A 367 -16.95 -17.79 22.15
C GLY A 367 -17.62 -16.71 21.30
N VAL A 368 -18.91 -16.40 21.52
CA VAL A 368 -19.59 -15.24 20.90
C VAL A 368 -19.86 -14.18 21.96
N THR A 369 -19.48 -12.95 21.65
CA THR A 369 -19.72 -11.78 22.52
C THR A 369 -20.50 -10.71 21.76
N HIS A 370 -21.21 -9.86 22.50
CA HIS A 370 -21.93 -8.71 21.93
C HIS A 370 -21.58 -7.38 22.61
N THR A 371 -21.65 -6.28 21.86
CA THR A 371 -21.45 -4.92 22.39
C THR A 371 -22.51 -3.94 21.89
N ARG A 372 -22.74 -2.85 22.65
CA ARG A 372 -23.52 -1.68 22.21
C ARG A 372 -22.54 -0.56 21.85
N GLY A 373 -22.66 -0.02 20.64
CA GLY A 373 -21.95 1.17 20.18
C GLY A 373 -20.67 0.90 19.37
N GLY A 374 -20.54 1.68 18.28
CA GLY A 374 -19.32 1.94 17.49
C GLY A 374 -18.63 0.76 16.81
N ILE A 375 -18.01 1.01 15.65
CA ILE A 375 -16.84 0.22 15.24
C ILE A 375 -15.76 0.58 16.26
N ASP A 376 -15.75 -0.09 17.40
CA ASP A 376 -14.60 -0.08 18.28
C ASP A 376 -13.49 -0.80 17.51
N ASN A 377 -12.57 -0.01 16.94
CA ASN A 377 -11.42 -0.41 16.12
C ASN A 377 -10.38 -1.24 16.91
N GLY A 378 -10.82 -2.02 17.90
CA GLY A 378 -9.93 -2.82 18.74
C GLY A 378 -9.09 -2.01 19.71
N TYR A 379 -9.47 -0.78 20.04
CA TYR A 379 -8.83 -0.06 21.14
C TYR A 379 -9.45 -0.53 22.46
N LYS A 380 -8.95 -1.66 22.98
CA LYS A 380 -8.93 -1.79 24.45
C LYS A 380 -8.13 -0.60 24.97
N GLN A 381 -8.80 0.23 25.76
CA GLN A 381 -8.20 1.20 26.65
C GLN A 381 -7.21 0.43 27.54
N ILE A 382 -5.92 0.49 27.21
CA ILE A 382 -4.87 0.12 28.14
C ILE A 382 -4.79 1.30 29.09
N ASN A 383 -5.28 1.11 30.31
CA ASN A 383 -5.03 2.06 31.39
C ASN A 383 -3.51 2.08 31.63
N TYR A 384 -2.95 3.29 31.73
CA TYR A 384 -1.58 3.52 32.18
C TYR A 384 -1.39 3.04 33.62
#